data_AF-A0A0Q7XII4-F1
#
_entry.id   AF-A0A0Q7XII4-F1
#
_cell.length_a   1.000
_cell.length_b   1.000
_cell.length_c   1.000
_cell.angle_alpha   90.00
_cell.angle_beta   90.00
_cell.angle_gamma   90.00
#
_symmetry.space_group_name_H-M   'P 1'
#
loop_
_entity.id
_entity.type
_entity.pdbx_description
1 polymer ?
#
loop_
_entity_poly.entity_id
_entity_poly.type
_entity_poly.pdbx_seq_one_letter_code
_entity_poly.pdbx_strand_id
1 'polypeptide(L)'
;MKRTSCSLVIATILSVALQAHACINTVGTNYRGEFISPGTYTGKDLKPDLATPTSKAALVPWAKDAVTAVRKTQSFGNLIDLSAVLIRFGKFPEAVKLLQFVENKYPGKYQTASNLGTAYELMGQNEDALKWILEGVKRNAHDHYGTEWLHVYILNVKLGKVPPAAPGRSILNLDFGNEVMPRRPAPLPNGNAGKPITLYEMGSALRYQVRERIWFVPAPDKMVAGLLLDWANLELLAGAVESADVLYEAAIRYGIKEDRTISLRRKEVEKILSQAKEHPSDKRGECELCNPPWSTPEGYAAEKQAAR
;
A
#
# COMPACT_ATOMS: atom_id res chain seq x y z
N MET A 1 -43.08 -59.58 -30.34
CA MET A 1 -42.80 -58.54 -31.35
C MET A 1 -42.62 -57.19 -30.66
N LYS A 2 -41.50 -56.52 -30.95
CA LYS A 2 -41.12 -55.10 -30.70
C LYS A 2 -41.03 -54.61 -29.23
N ARG A 3 -39.79 -54.64 -28.70
CA ARG A 3 -39.31 -53.75 -27.63
C ARG A 3 -38.81 -52.45 -28.27
N THR A 4 -39.47 -51.33 -27.99
CA THR A 4 -38.99 -49.98 -28.37
C THR A 4 -38.15 -49.42 -27.22
N SER A 5 -36.85 -49.26 -27.46
CA SER A 5 -35.93 -48.58 -26.54
C SER A 5 -36.01 -47.08 -26.81
N CYS A 6 -36.41 -46.29 -25.82
CA CYS A 6 -36.36 -44.83 -25.87
C CYS A 6 -34.98 -44.40 -25.32
N SER A 7 -34.12 -43.87 -26.19
CA SER A 7 -32.82 -43.34 -25.78
C SER A 7 -32.99 -41.94 -25.22
N LEU A 8 -32.60 -41.75 -23.96
CA LEU A 8 -32.55 -40.46 -23.29
C LEU A 8 -31.26 -39.74 -23.71
N VAL A 9 -31.37 -38.68 -24.51
CA VAL A 9 -30.25 -37.78 -24.80
C VAL A 9 -30.24 -36.69 -23.72
N ILE A 10 -29.32 -36.81 -22.76
CA ILE A 10 -29.04 -35.74 -21.79
C ILE A 10 -28.03 -34.80 -22.44
N ALA A 11 -28.50 -33.65 -22.92
CA ALA A 11 -27.63 -32.55 -23.34
C ALA A 11 -27.04 -31.86 -22.10
N THR A 12 -25.77 -32.08 -21.83
CA THR A 12 -25.05 -31.39 -20.75
C THR A 12 -24.63 -30.00 -21.25
N ILE A 13 -25.39 -28.97 -20.88
CA ILE A 13 -25.02 -27.57 -21.12
C ILE A 13 -23.90 -27.21 -20.14
N LEU A 14 -22.65 -27.19 -20.64
CA LEU A 14 -21.51 -26.65 -19.91
C LEU A 14 -21.72 -25.15 -19.71
N SER A 15 -22.17 -24.76 -18.51
CA SER A 15 -22.26 -23.36 -18.10
C SER A 15 -20.85 -22.86 -17.78
N VAL A 16 -20.15 -22.34 -18.79
CA VAL A 16 -18.92 -21.57 -18.58
C VAL A 16 -19.35 -20.23 -17.98
N ALA A 17 -19.40 -20.17 -16.66
CA ALA A 17 -19.58 -18.91 -15.94
C ALA A 17 -18.34 -18.05 -16.20
N LEU A 18 -18.44 -17.13 -17.16
CA LEU A 18 -17.49 -16.03 -17.30
C LEU A 18 -17.49 -15.28 -15.98
N GLN A 19 -16.35 -15.28 -15.27
CA GLN A 19 -16.17 -14.45 -14.09
C GLN A 19 -16.31 -12.99 -14.54
N ALA A 20 -17.47 -12.41 -14.30
CA ALA A 20 -17.68 -10.99 -14.51
C ALA A 20 -16.83 -10.25 -13.47
N HIS A 21 -15.71 -9.67 -13.91
CA HIS A 21 -14.97 -8.70 -13.12
C HIS A 21 -15.86 -7.47 -12.93
N ALA A 22 -16.62 -7.44 -11.83
CA ALA A 22 -17.44 -6.29 -11.49
C ALA A 22 -16.51 -5.10 -11.23
N CYS A 23 -16.47 -4.14 -12.16
CA CYS A 23 -15.78 -2.87 -11.97
C CYS A 23 -16.57 -2.06 -10.94
N ILE A 24 -16.17 -2.15 -9.66
CA ILE A 24 -16.75 -1.33 -8.60
C ILE A 24 -16.10 0.04 -8.68
N ASN A 25 -16.85 1.03 -9.16
CA ASN A 25 -16.45 2.43 -9.09
C ASN A 25 -16.89 2.99 -7.74
N THR A 26 -15.96 3.53 -6.97
CA THR A 26 -16.31 4.35 -5.80
C THR A 26 -16.25 5.83 -6.15
N VAL A 27 -16.96 6.61 -5.35
CA VAL A 27 -17.10 8.06 -5.49
C VAL A 27 -16.58 8.70 -4.22
N GLY A 28 -15.92 9.85 -4.35
CA GLY A 28 -15.42 10.62 -3.21
C GLY A 28 -15.58 12.12 -3.44
N THR A 29 -15.13 12.89 -2.44
CA THR A 29 -15.26 14.35 -2.43
C THR A 29 -13.88 14.97 -2.24
N ASN A 30 -13.50 15.94 -3.08
CA ASN A 30 -12.26 16.70 -2.85
C ASN A 30 -12.48 17.83 -1.82
N TYR A 31 -11.42 18.58 -1.51
CA TYR A 31 -11.50 19.66 -0.51
C TYR A 31 -12.43 20.83 -0.88
N ARG A 32 -12.88 20.92 -2.14
CA ARG A 32 -13.83 21.93 -2.62
C ARG A 32 -15.29 21.45 -2.59
N GLY A 33 -15.54 20.25 -2.11
CA GLY A 33 -16.88 19.64 -2.16
C GLY A 33 -17.25 19.08 -3.55
N GLU A 34 -16.28 18.93 -4.44
CA GLU A 34 -16.51 18.43 -5.80
C GLU A 34 -16.36 16.91 -5.88
N PHE A 35 -17.14 16.29 -6.76
CA PHE A 35 -17.11 14.86 -7.00
C PHE A 35 -15.77 14.40 -7.61
N ILE A 36 -15.17 13.34 -7.07
CA ILE A 36 -13.98 12.69 -7.60
C ILE A 36 -14.15 11.16 -7.66
N SER A 37 -13.26 10.47 -8.38
CA SER A 37 -13.21 9.01 -8.45
C SER A 37 -11.86 8.50 -7.94
N PRO A 38 -11.75 8.20 -6.62
CA PRO A 38 -10.51 7.78 -5.96
C PRO A 38 -10.17 6.30 -6.11
N GLY A 39 -10.84 5.57 -7.00
CA GLY A 39 -10.60 4.14 -7.20
C GLY A 39 -11.30 3.30 -6.14
N THR A 40 -10.56 2.46 -5.40
CA THR A 40 -11.14 1.43 -4.51
C THR A 40 -10.92 1.70 -3.01
N TYR A 41 -10.36 2.84 -2.62
CA TYR A 41 -10.05 3.14 -1.22
C TYR A 41 -10.64 4.49 -0.81
N THR A 42 -11.88 4.48 -0.30
CA THR A 42 -12.58 5.73 0.03
C THR A 42 -13.25 5.64 1.37
N GLY A 43 -12.93 6.58 2.27
CA GLY A 43 -13.63 6.73 3.53
C GLY A 43 -13.68 5.44 4.34
N LYS A 44 -14.89 5.02 4.73
CA LYS A 44 -15.09 3.89 5.65
C LYS A 44 -14.65 2.55 5.06
N ASP A 45 -14.61 2.41 3.73
CA ASP A 45 -14.15 1.18 3.07
C ASP A 45 -12.66 0.92 3.31
N LEU A 46 -11.91 1.96 3.69
CA LEU A 46 -10.50 1.84 4.06
C LEU A 46 -10.30 1.26 5.48
N LYS A 47 -11.30 1.32 6.38
CA LYS A 47 -11.14 0.91 7.79
C LYS A 47 -10.61 -0.52 7.99
N PRO A 48 -11.10 -1.55 7.27
CA PRO A 48 -10.59 -2.91 7.41
C PRO A 48 -9.09 -3.03 7.09
N ASP A 49 -8.60 -2.26 6.11
CA ASP A 49 -7.20 -2.26 5.69
C ASP A 49 -6.26 -1.54 6.67
N LEU A 50 -6.83 -0.74 7.59
CA LEU A 50 -6.07 0.01 8.62
C LEU A 50 -6.05 -0.67 10.00
N ALA A 51 -6.61 -1.88 10.09
CA ALA A 51 -6.59 -2.69 11.30
C ALA A 51 -5.62 -3.85 11.13
N THR A 52 -4.71 -4.04 12.10
CA THR A 52 -3.85 -5.22 12.12
C THR A 52 -4.72 -6.47 12.25
N PRO A 53 -4.61 -7.45 11.33
CA PRO A 53 -5.40 -8.66 11.41
C PRO A 53 -5.11 -9.42 12.71
N THR A 54 -6.17 -9.72 13.46
CA THR A 54 -6.09 -10.47 14.73
C THR A 54 -5.99 -11.98 14.52
N SER A 55 -6.23 -12.46 13.30
CA SER A 55 -6.17 -13.87 12.92
C SER A 55 -5.46 -14.03 11.57
N LYS A 56 -4.65 -15.09 11.47
CA LYS A 56 -3.98 -15.51 10.22
C LYS A 56 -4.74 -16.62 9.50
N ALA A 57 -5.97 -16.94 9.91
CA ALA A 57 -6.76 -18.04 9.34
C ALA A 57 -6.94 -17.91 7.82
N ALA A 58 -7.16 -16.69 7.32
CA ALA A 58 -7.28 -16.41 5.89
C ALA A 58 -6.02 -16.74 5.08
N LEU A 59 -4.84 -16.78 5.72
CA LEU A 59 -3.57 -17.10 5.07
C LEU A 59 -3.27 -18.61 5.02
N VAL A 60 -4.02 -19.43 5.77
CA VAL A 60 -3.74 -20.87 5.87
C VAL A 60 -3.89 -21.61 4.53
N PRO A 61 -4.92 -21.36 3.70
CA PRO A 61 -5.00 -22.00 2.38
C PRO A 61 -3.78 -21.68 1.51
N TRP A 62 -3.41 -20.40 1.40
CA TRP A 62 -2.22 -19.97 0.67
C TRP A 62 -0.93 -20.61 1.19
N ALA A 63 -0.76 -20.71 2.52
CA ALA A 63 0.38 -21.37 3.12
C ALA A 63 0.47 -22.86 2.74
N LYS A 64 -0.67 -23.58 2.72
CA LYS A 64 -0.72 -24.99 2.30
C LYS A 64 -0.33 -25.15 0.83
N ASP A 65 -0.80 -24.25 -0.03
CA ASP A 65 -0.50 -24.27 -1.46
C ASP A 65 0.99 -23.99 -1.71
N ALA A 66 1.57 -22.98 -1.07
CA ALA A 66 3.00 -22.66 -1.18
C ALA A 66 3.89 -23.82 -0.73
N VAL A 67 3.58 -24.46 0.40
CA VAL A 67 4.31 -25.65 0.89
C VAL A 67 4.18 -26.81 -0.09
N THR A 68 2.98 -27.05 -0.63
CA THR A 68 2.75 -28.11 -1.61
C THR A 68 3.52 -27.85 -2.90
N ALA A 69 3.55 -26.61 -3.39
CA ALA A 69 4.27 -26.21 -4.59
C ALA A 69 5.79 -26.43 -4.45
N VAL A 70 6.40 -26.01 -3.33
CA VAL A 70 7.83 -26.24 -3.08
C VAL A 70 8.20 -27.72 -2.98
N ARG A 71 7.33 -28.54 -2.37
CA ARG A 71 7.54 -30.01 -2.30
C ARG A 71 7.51 -30.67 -3.68
N LYS A 72 6.69 -30.16 -4.60
CA LYS A 72 6.67 -30.62 -6.00
C LYS A 72 7.88 -30.13 -6.77
N THR A 73 8.24 -28.86 -6.63
CA THR A 73 9.38 -28.26 -7.36
C THR A 73 9.94 -27.07 -6.60
N GLN A 74 11.25 -27.07 -6.37
CA GLN A 74 11.98 -25.95 -5.76
C GLN A 74 12.40 -24.90 -6.80
N SER A 75 11.42 -24.38 -7.55
CA SER A 75 11.61 -23.27 -8.47
C SER A 75 11.81 -21.96 -7.70
N PHE A 76 12.36 -20.94 -8.37
CA PHE A 76 12.51 -19.60 -7.78
C PHE A 76 11.18 -19.07 -7.23
N GLY A 77 10.12 -19.09 -8.05
CA GLY A 77 8.79 -18.60 -7.64
C GLY A 77 8.24 -19.31 -6.40
N ASN A 78 8.28 -20.65 -6.38
CA ASN A 78 7.76 -21.41 -5.25
C ASN A 78 8.54 -21.13 -3.96
N LEU A 79 9.86 -20.96 -4.04
CA LEU A 79 10.69 -20.63 -2.87
C LEU A 79 10.44 -19.19 -2.38
N ILE A 80 10.21 -18.24 -3.29
CA ILE A 80 9.81 -16.88 -2.95
C ILE A 80 8.43 -16.87 -2.26
N ASP A 81 7.44 -17.58 -2.79
CA ASP A 81 6.12 -17.68 -2.17
C ASP A 81 6.20 -18.30 -0.77
N LEU A 82 6.97 -19.37 -0.61
CA LEU A 82 7.21 -19.96 0.70
C LEU A 82 7.91 -18.98 1.66
N SER A 83 8.86 -18.18 1.18
CA SER A 83 9.50 -17.15 2.00
C SER A 83 8.51 -16.09 2.47
N ALA A 84 7.60 -15.64 1.61
CA ALA A 84 6.55 -14.70 1.95
C ALA A 84 5.58 -15.30 2.99
N VAL A 85 5.24 -16.58 2.87
CA VAL A 85 4.47 -17.31 3.90
C VAL A 85 5.21 -17.31 5.23
N LEU A 86 6.50 -17.66 5.25
CA LEU A 86 7.29 -17.66 6.48
C LEU A 86 7.29 -16.28 7.14
N ILE A 87 7.50 -15.21 6.36
CA ILE A 87 7.43 -13.82 6.84
C ILE A 87 6.04 -13.52 7.42
N ARG A 88 4.96 -13.76 6.67
CA ARG A 88 3.57 -13.51 7.12
C ARG A 88 3.19 -14.29 8.37
N PHE A 89 3.79 -15.46 8.60
CA PHE A 89 3.59 -16.26 9.80
C PHE A 89 4.55 -15.94 10.97
N GLY A 90 5.45 -14.94 10.82
CA GLY A 90 6.37 -14.53 11.89
C GLY A 90 7.61 -15.42 12.02
N LYS A 91 7.88 -16.27 11.03
CA LYS A 91 9.03 -17.20 10.97
C LYS A 91 10.22 -16.53 10.30
N PHE A 92 10.62 -15.38 10.83
CA PHE A 92 11.62 -14.52 10.20
C PHE A 92 13.01 -15.18 10.10
N PRO A 93 13.54 -15.87 11.13
CA PRO A 93 14.82 -16.57 11.01
C PRO A 93 14.81 -17.65 9.91
N GLU A 94 13.72 -18.40 9.81
CA GLU A 94 13.54 -19.42 8.78
C GLU A 94 13.40 -18.79 7.38
N ALA A 95 12.70 -17.65 7.28
CA ALA A 95 12.60 -16.89 6.04
C ALA A 95 13.97 -16.41 5.57
N VAL A 96 14.78 -15.81 6.46
CA VAL A 96 16.15 -15.36 6.13
C VAL A 96 17.00 -16.53 5.65
N LYS A 97 16.98 -17.67 6.36
CA LYS A 97 17.75 -18.85 5.95
C LYS A 97 17.34 -19.36 4.57
N LEU A 98 16.02 -19.42 4.30
CA LEU A 98 15.50 -19.82 3.00
C LEU A 98 15.92 -18.82 1.91
N LEU A 99 15.80 -17.52 2.17
CA LEU A 99 16.11 -16.47 1.22
C LEU A 99 17.62 -16.37 0.92
N GLN A 100 18.49 -16.61 1.90
CA GLN A 100 19.93 -16.74 1.66
C GLN A 100 20.25 -17.94 0.75
N PHE A 101 19.57 -19.07 0.95
CA PHE A 101 19.66 -20.20 0.03
C PHE A 101 19.14 -19.83 -1.38
N VAL A 102 18.03 -19.10 -1.47
CA VAL A 102 17.48 -18.62 -2.75
C VAL A 102 18.45 -17.67 -3.45
N GLU A 103 19.07 -16.73 -2.74
CA GLU A 103 20.06 -15.81 -3.32
C GLU A 103 21.27 -16.57 -3.86
N ASN A 104 21.77 -17.58 -3.14
CA ASN A 104 22.88 -18.40 -3.61
C ASN A 104 22.51 -19.23 -4.87
N LYS A 105 21.27 -19.73 -4.93
CA LYS A 105 20.79 -20.56 -6.06
C LYS A 105 20.34 -19.74 -7.27
N TYR A 106 19.81 -18.54 -7.03
CA TYR A 106 19.23 -17.62 -8.02
C TYR A 106 19.71 -16.19 -7.74
N PRO A 107 21.00 -15.89 -7.94
CA PRO A 107 21.57 -14.59 -7.55
C PRO A 107 20.97 -13.43 -8.32
N GLY A 108 20.97 -12.25 -7.70
CA GLY A 108 20.62 -10.98 -8.38
C GLY A 108 19.12 -10.74 -8.58
N LYS A 109 18.24 -11.57 -8.02
CA LYS A 109 16.79 -11.36 -8.09
C LYS A 109 16.34 -10.30 -7.09
N TYR A 110 15.62 -9.28 -7.54
CA TYR A 110 15.19 -8.18 -6.67
C TYR A 110 14.20 -8.68 -5.60
N GLN A 111 13.31 -9.63 -5.93
CA GLN A 111 12.34 -10.18 -4.97
C GLN A 111 13.03 -10.83 -3.76
N THR A 112 14.15 -11.52 -3.98
CA THR A 112 14.95 -12.10 -2.90
C THR A 112 15.51 -11.00 -2.00
N ALA A 113 16.04 -9.92 -2.59
CA ALA A 113 16.59 -8.79 -1.86
C ALA A 113 15.52 -8.07 -1.03
N SER A 114 14.37 -7.75 -1.61
CA SER A 114 13.27 -7.06 -0.92
C SER A 114 12.69 -7.91 0.23
N ASN A 115 12.55 -9.23 0.02
CA ASN A 115 12.11 -10.15 1.06
C ASN A 115 13.16 -10.35 2.16
N LEU A 116 14.46 -10.37 1.83
CA LEU A 116 15.54 -10.38 2.83
C LEU A 116 15.49 -9.11 3.67
N GLY A 117 15.39 -7.96 3.01
CA GLY A 117 15.30 -6.66 3.68
C GLY A 117 14.13 -6.59 4.66
N THR A 118 12.95 -7.03 4.22
CA THR A 118 11.76 -7.12 5.06
C THR A 118 11.93 -8.08 6.23
N ALA A 119 12.47 -9.28 5.99
CA ALA A 119 12.67 -10.27 7.05
C ALA A 119 13.68 -9.79 8.10
N TYR A 120 14.78 -9.15 7.67
CA TYR A 120 15.75 -8.54 8.59
C TYR A 120 15.15 -7.38 9.38
N GLU A 121 14.34 -6.52 8.75
CA GLU A 121 13.65 -5.43 9.45
C GLU A 121 12.76 -5.99 10.56
N LEU A 122 11.97 -7.02 10.26
CA LEU A 122 11.06 -7.65 11.21
C LEU A 122 11.80 -8.39 12.35
N MET A 123 13.08 -8.71 12.15
CA MET A 123 13.98 -9.21 13.21
C MET A 123 14.68 -8.09 14.00
N GLY A 124 14.46 -6.82 13.65
CA GLY A 124 15.14 -5.68 14.25
C GLY A 124 16.57 -5.43 13.74
N GLN A 125 17.01 -6.15 12.72
CA GLN A 125 18.34 -6.02 12.10
C GLN A 125 18.30 -4.95 11.01
N ASN A 126 18.11 -3.69 11.42
CA ASN A 126 17.80 -2.58 10.51
C ASN A 126 18.94 -2.24 9.54
N GLU A 127 20.21 -2.46 9.91
CA GLU A 127 21.37 -2.25 9.03
C GLU A 127 21.37 -3.24 7.86
N ASP A 128 21.16 -4.53 8.15
CA ASP A 128 21.06 -5.57 7.12
C ASP A 128 19.80 -5.38 6.29
N ALA A 129 18.69 -4.99 6.93
CA ALA A 129 17.46 -4.63 6.23
C ALA A 129 17.72 -3.53 5.19
N LEU A 130 18.35 -2.43 5.62
CA LEU A 130 18.65 -1.29 4.74
C LEU A 130 19.55 -1.70 3.58
N LYS A 131 20.59 -2.50 3.85
CA LYS A 131 21.47 -3.03 2.81
C LYS A 131 20.69 -3.79 1.75
N TRP A 132 19.80 -4.69 2.15
CA TRP A 132 19.05 -5.54 1.22
C TRP A 132 17.94 -4.80 0.49
N ILE A 133 17.24 -3.86 1.13
CA ILE A 133 16.26 -3.01 0.44
C ILE A 133 16.96 -2.13 -0.61
N LEU A 134 18.11 -1.53 -0.28
CA LEU A 134 18.90 -0.76 -1.26
C LEU A 134 19.37 -1.63 -2.43
N GLU A 135 19.76 -2.87 -2.16
CA GLU A 135 20.13 -3.84 -3.20
C GLU A 135 18.90 -4.22 -4.06
N GLY A 136 17.71 -4.33 -3.49
CA GLY A 136 16.44 -4.48 -4.21
C GLY A 136 16.17 -3.32 -5.16
N VAL A 137 16.26 -2.08 -4.65
CA VAL A 137 16.11 -0.85 -5.46
C VAL A 137 17.13 -0.79 -6.60
N LYS A 138 18.39 -1.17 -6.34
CA LYS A 138 19.45 -1.22 -7.36
C LYS A 138 19.14 -2.25 -8.45
N ARG A 139 18.61 -3.42 -8.09
CA ARG A 139 18.24 -4.49 -9.03
C ARG A 139 16.99 -4.14 -9.84
N ASN A 140 16.02 -3.47 -9.21
CA ASN A 140 14.80 -3.00 -9.85
C ASN A 140 14.23 -1.76 -9.14
N ALA A 141 14.43 -0.58 -9.73
CA ALA A 141 13.91 0.67 -9.18
C ALA A 141 12.37 0.78 -9.22
N HIS A 142 11.68 -0.09 -9.95
CA HIS A 142 10.23 -0.15 -10.02
C HIS A 142 9.63 -1.22 -9.09
N ASP A 143 10.43 -1.89 -8.26
CA ASP A 143 9.91 -2.83 -7.27
C ASP A 143 8.86 -2.15 -6.38
N HIS A 144 7.82 -2.90 -6.04
CA HIS A 144 6.67 -2.41 -5.29
C HIS A 144 6.13 -1.08 -5.84
N TYR A 145 5.99 -1.01 -7.17
CA TYR A 145 5.51 0.18 -7.90
C TYR A 145 6.39 1.43 -7.70
N GLY A 146 7.69 1.24 -7.45
CA GLY A 146 8.64 2.33 -7.24
C GLY A 146 8.56 2.98 -5.86
N THR A 147 7.96 2.32 -4.87
CA THR A 147 7.71 2.89 -3.53
C THR A 147 8.80 2.60 -2.50
N GLU A 148 9.79 1.79 -2.85
CA GLU A 148 10.85 1.34 -1.93
C GLU A 148 11.71 2.47 -1.33
N TRP A 149 11.75 3.66 -1.94
CA TRP A 149 12.43 4.83 -1.37
C TRP A 149 11.88 5.18 0.02
N LEU A 150 10.58 4.97 0.23
CA LEU A 150 9.95 5.21 1.53
C LEU A 150 10.34 4.14 2.54
N HIS A 151 10.51 2.88 2.11
CA HIS A 151 11.04 1.81 2.97
C HIS A 151 12.47 2.12 3.43
N VAL A 152 13.32 2.54 2.50
CA VAL A 152 14.68 3.03 2.79
C VAL A 152 14.65 4.20 3.78
N TYR A 153 13.76 5.17 3.58
CA TYR A 153 13.61 6.31 4.49
C TYR A 153 13.21 5.85 5.91
N ILE A 154 12.23 4.96 6.03
CA ILE A 154 11.78 4.39 7.32
C ILE A 154 12.94 3.69 8.04
N LEU A 155 13.75 2.91 7.33
CA LEU A 155 14.93 2.24 7.91
C LEU A 155 15.98 3.25 8.36
N ASN A 156 16.22 4.33 7.59
CA ASN A 156 17.10 5.40 8.00
C ASN A 156 16.61 6.13 9.27
N VAL A 157 15.30 6.33 9.43
CA VAL A 157 14.72 6.86 10.68
C VAL A 157 15.00 5.92 11.84
N LYS A 158 14.74 4.61 11.67
CA LYS A 158 15.00 3.58 12.70
C LYS A 158 16.47 3.51 13.13
N LEU A 159 17.37 3.80 12.20
CA LEU A 159 18.82 3.83 12.43
C LEU A 159 19.33 5.19 12.96
N GLY A 160 18.45 6.18 13.18
CA GLY A 160 18.84 7.52 13.61
C GLY A 160 19.68 8.30 12.58
N LYS A 161 19.64 7.87 11.31
CA LYS A 161 20.38 8.50 10.20
C LYS A 161 19.69 9.74 9.64
N VAL A 162 18.42 9.94 10.00
CA VAL A 162 17.68 11.16 9.75
C VAL A 162 17.18 11.72 11.07
N PRO A 163 17.04 13.06 11.18
CA PRO A 163 16.49 13.67 12.39
C PRO A 163 15.13 13.06 12.73
N PRO A 164 14.89 12.67 13.99
CA PRO A 164 13.59 12.17 14.40
C PRO A 164 12.55 13.25 14.14
N ALA A 165 11.44 12.86 13.51
CA ALA A 165 10.28 13.73 13.42
C ALA A 165 9.89 14.18 14.84
N ALA A 166 9.58 15.46 15.01
CA ALA A 166 9.06 15.90 16.30
C ALA A 166 7.77 15.11 16.61
N PRO A 167 7.52 14.74 17.88
CA PRO A 167 6.33 13.99 18.25
C PRO A 167 5.05 14.64 17.69
N GLY A 168 4.20 13.86 17.01
CA GLY A 168 2.98 14.38 16.37
C GLY A 168 3.20 15.03 15.00
N ARG A 169 4.38 14.94 14.40
CA ARG A 169 4.68 15.48 13.06
C ARG A 169 4.87 14.38 12.02
N SER A 170 4.94 14.84 10.76
CA SER A 170 5.27 14.04 9.59
C SER A 170 6.52 13.20 9.82
N ILE A 171 6.43 11.90 9.56
CA ILE A 171 7.60 11.02 9.64
C ILE A 171 8.62 11.35 8.54
N LEU A 172 8.12 11.85 7.41
CA LEU A 172 8.90 12.33 6.27
C LEU A 172 9.49 13.74 6.49
N ASN A 173 9.32 14.31 7.69
CA ASN A 173 9.72 15.68 8.02
C ASN A 173 9.12 16.73 7.05
N LEU A 174 7.93 16.46 6.54
CA LEU A 174 7.21 17.36 5.64
C LEU A 174 6.41 18.41 6.42
N ASP A 175 6.40 19.63 5.91
CA ASP A 175 5.61 20.73 6.47
C ASP A 175 4.27 20.85 5.76
N PHE A 176 3.21 20.35 6.43
CA PHE A 176 1.82 20.52 6.01
C PHE A 176 1.19 21.79 6.61
N GLY A 177 1.94 22.64 7.30
CA GLY A 177 1.46 23.78 8.06
C GLY A 177 0.58 23.39 9.25
N ASN A 178 0.16 24.39 10.03
CA ASN A 178 -0.69 24.20 11.21
C ASN A 178 -2.14 24.72 11.02
N GLU A 179 -2.47 25.13 9.79
CA GLU A 179 -3.78 25.63 9.42
C GLU A 179 -4.80 24.50 9.23
N VAL A 180 -6.08 24.89 9.16
CA VAL A 180 -7.23 24.00 8.91
C VAL A 180 -7.03 23.21 7.63
N MET A 181 -6.65 23.86 6.53
CA MET A 181 -6.26 23.17 5.31
C MET A 181 -4.75 22.92 5.30
N PRO A 182 -4.30 21.67 5.05
CA PRO A 182 -2.88 21.39 4.88
C PRO A 182 -2.29 22.22 3.74
N ARG A 183 -1.03 22.61 3.88
CA ARG A 183 -0.25 23.21 2.80
C ARG A 183 0.41 22.10 2.00
N ARG A 184 0.61 22.34 0.69
CA ARG A 184 1.43 21.46 -0.14
C ARG A 184 2.88 21.48 0.39
N PRO A 185 3.44 20.33 0.77
CA PRO A 185 4.83 20.29 1.22
C PRO A 185 5.79 20.55 0.05
N ALA A 186 6.85 21.31 0.32
CA ALA A 186 7.92 21.60 -0.64
C ALA A 186 9.27 21.78 0.08
N PRO A 187 10.37 21.20 -0.45
CA PRO A 187 10.42 20.28 -1.59
C PRO A 187 9.82 18.90 -1.26
N LEU A 188 9.36 18.18 -2.28
CA LEU A 188 8.99 16.76 -2.16
C LEU A 188 10.26 15.89 -2.15
N PRO A 189 10.23 14.72 -1.47
CA PRO A 189 11.40 13.85 -1.36
C PRO A 189 11.75 13.22 -2.73
N ASN A 190 12.98 12.72 -2.84
CA ASN A 190 13.40 12.00 -4.03
C ASN A 190 12.94 10.54 -3.97
N GLY A 191 12.49 10.01 -5.11
CA GLY A 191 12.14 8.60 -5.29
C GLY A 191 13.37 7.72 -5.54
N ASN A 192 13.12 6.46 -5.91
CA ASN A 192 14.18 5.47 -6.20
C ASN A 192 15.21 5.96 -7.24
N ALA A 193 14.77 6.77 -8.20
CA ALA A 193 15.61 7.33 -9.26
C ALA A 193 16.39 8.59 -8.85
N GLY A 194 16.32 9.02 -7.59
CA GLY A 194 16.98 10.23 -7.10
C GLY A 194 16.37 11.56 -7.58
N LYS A 195 15.19 11.51 -8.21
CA LYS A 195 14.43 12.68 -8.67
C LYS A 195 13.27 12.98 -7.71
N PRO A 196 12.85 14.25 -7.55
CA PRO A 196 11.70 14.59 -6.73
C PRO A 196 10.45 13.85 -7.22
N ILE A 197 9.70 13.27 -6.29
CA ILE A 197 8.44 12.60 -6.58
C ILE A 197 7.29 13.60 -6.70
N THR A 198 6.20 13.16 -7.30
CA THR A 198 4.90 13.83 -7.33
C THR A 198 4.07 13.52 -6.08
N LEU A 199 2.98 14.27 -5.85
CA LEU A 199 2.01 13.95 -4.78
C LEU A 199 1.36 12.57 -4.99
N TYR A 200 1.12 12.18 -6.25
CA TYR A 200 0.60 10.84 -6.57
C TYR A 200 1.54 9.75 -6.09
N GLU A 201 2.83 9.84 -6.43
CA GLU A 201 3.86 8.86 -6.04
C GLU A 201 4.04 8.83 -4.52
N MET A 202 3.97 10.00 -3.87
CA MET A 202 4.01 10.08 -2.40
C MET A 202 2.81 9.37 -1.77
N GLY A 203 1.60 9.64 -2.26
CA GLY A 203 0.38 8.97 -1.80
C GLY A 203 0.43 7.45 -2.05
N SER A 204 0.93 7.03 -3.22
CA SER A 204 1.09 5.61 -3.56
C SER A 204 2.09 4.91 -2.63
N ALA A 205 3.22 5.56 -2.33
CA ALA A 205 4.21 5.02 -1.40
C ALA A 205 3.66 4.88 0.03
N LEU A 206 2.97 5.90 0.53
CA LEU A 206 2.34 5.85 1.85
C LEU A 206 1.30 4.73 1.93
N ARG A 207 0.42 4.62 0.92
CA ARG A 207 -0.56 3.52 0.84
C ARG A 207 0.10 2.16 0.87
N TYR A 208 1.10 1.96 0.03
CA TYR A 208 1.78 0.68 -0.09
C TYR A 208 2.47 0.29 1.22
N GLN A 209 3.29 1.19 1.77
CA GLN A 209 4.08 0.92 2.97
C GLN A 209 3.20 0.76 4.22
N VAL A 210 2.13 1.54 4.36
CA VAL A 210 1.16 1.35 5.46
C VAL A 210 0.48 -0.02 5.36
N ARG A 211 -0.03 -0.39 4.17
CA ARG A 211 -0.70 -1.68 3.98
C ARG A 211 0.21 -2.85 4.28
N GLU A 212 1.46 -2.83 3.82
CA GLU A 212 2.40 -3.90 4.13
C GLU A 212 2.69 -4.01 5.63
N ARG A 213 2.89 -2.87 6.31
CA ARG A 213 3.32 -2.83 7.72
C ARG A 213 2.22 -3.18 8.71
N ILE A 214 0.98 -2.78 8.46
CA ILE A 214 -0.15 -3.02 9.37
C ILE A 214 -0.38 -4.52 9.61
N TRP A 215 0.02 -5.39 8.69
CA TRP A 215 -0.02 -6.85 8.90
C TRP A 215 0.92 -7.37 9.99
N PHE A 216 1.97 -6.63 10.33
CA PHE A 216 3.04 -7.07 11.23
C PHE A 216 3.12 -6.24 12.50
N VAL A 217 2.69 -4.98 12.43
CA VAL A 217 2.90 -4.00 13.49
C VAL A 217 1.54 -3.60 14.08
N PRO A 218 1.17 -4.10 15.28
CA PRO A 218 -0.06 -3.68 15.95
C PRO A 218 0.06 -2.26 16.51
N ALA A 219 -1.08 -1.60 16.70
CA ALA A 219 -1.12 -0.36 17.45
C ALA A 219 -0.81 -0.61 18.96
N PRO A 220 -0.14 0.33 19.66
CA PRO A 220 0.43 1.58 19.14
C PRO A 220 1.81 1.39 18.47
N ASP A 221 2.07 2.14 17.41
CA ASP A 221 3.39 2.24 16.78
C ASP A 221 3.57 3.62 16.16
N LYS A 222 4.58 4.38 16.61
CA LYS A 222 4.79 5.78 16.22
C LYS A 222 5.16 5.96 14.75
N MET A 223 5.85 4.97 14.16
CA MET A 223 6.23 5.02 12.74
C MET A 223 4.97 4.90 11.87
N VAL A 224 4.14 3.90 12.15
CA VAL A 224 2.85 3.72 11.46
C VAL A 224 1.92 4.90 11.71
N ALA A 225 1.87 5.42 12.94
CA ALA A 225 1.11 6.61 13.29
C ALA A 225 1.50 7.83 12.43
N GLY A 226 2.80 8.06 12.23
CA GLY A 226 3.31 9.15 11.40
C GLY A 226 3.03 8.97 9.90
N LEU A 227 3.15 7.75 9.37
CA LEU A 227 2.78 7.45 7.98
C LEU A 227 1.30 7.69 7.72
N LEU A 228 0.43 7.26 8.65
CA LEU A 228 -1.01 7.50 8.58
C LEU A 228 -1.35 8.99 8.64
N LEU A 229 -0.65 9.76 9.48
CA LEU A 229 -0.82 11.20 9.57
C LEU A 229 -0.44 11.91 8.26
N ASP A 230 0.69 11.54 7.66
CA ASP A 230 1.14 12.08 6.38
C ASP A 230 0.15 11.76 5.25
N TRP A 231 -0.38 10.54 5.25
CA TRP A 231 -1.41 10.16 4.29
C TRP A 231 -2.72 10.91 4.52
N ALA A 232 -3.17 11.09 5.77
CA ALA A 232 -4.37 11.86 6.10
C ALA A 232 -4.27 13.32 5.60
N ASN A 233 -3.11 13.96 5.80
CA ASN A 233 -2.84 15.31 5.33
C ASN A 233 -2.88 15.39 3.79
N LEU A 234 -2.34 14.40 3.10
CA LEU A 234 -2.41 14.33 1.64
C LEU A 234 -3.83 14.15 1.12
N GLU A 235 -4.63 13.26 1.72
CA GLU A 235 -6.02 13.05 1.30
C GLU A 235 -6.85 14.33 1.48
N LEU A 236 -6.68 15.04 2.59
CA LEU A 236 -7.35 16.32 2.81
C LEU A 236 -6.89 17.41 1.83
N LEU A 237 -5.61 17.39 1.44
CA LEU A 237 -5.05 18.37 0.50
C LEU A 237 -5.48 18.13 -0.95
N ALA A 238 -5.42 16.89 -1.41
CA ALA A 238 -5.40 16.56 -2.85
C ALA A 238 -6.08 15.23 -3.21
N GLY A 239 -6.79 14.62 -2.27
CA GLY A 239 -7.46 13.33 -2.43
C GLY A 239 -8.93 13.36 -2.03
N ALA A 240 -9.41 12.24 -1.47
CA ALA A 240 -10.77 12.09 -0.97
C ALA A 240 -10.82 12.47 0.51
N VAL A 241 -11.56 13.55 0.84
CA VAL A 241 -11.63 14.04 2.22
C VAL A 241 -12.27 13.01 3.16
N GLU A 242 -13.12 12.11 2.65
CA GLU A 242 -13.66 10.98 3.41
C GLU A 242 -12.54 10.08 3.97
N SER A 243 -11.49 9.85 3.17
CA SER A 243 -10.34 9.03 3.57
C SER A 243 -9.49 9.74 4.62
N ALA A 244 -9.41 11.08 4.57
CA ALA A 244 -8.62 11.85 5.53
C ALA A 244 -9.07 11.64 6.98
N ASP A 245 -10.38 11.71 7.28
CA ASP A 245 -10.87 11.50 8.66
C ASP A 245 -10.58 10.08 9.16
N VAL A 246 -10.79 9.07 8.31
CA VAL A 246 -10.48 7.68 8.64
C VAL A 246 -8.99 7.46 8.92
N LEU A 247 -8.12 8.15 8.18
CA LEU A 247 -6.68 8.09 8.38
C LEU A 247 -6.23 8.86 9.63
N TYR A 248 -6.83 10.01 9.97
CA TYR A 248 -6.56 10.69 11.25
C TYR A 248 -6.99 9.80 12.44
N GLU A 249 -8.17 9.19 12.38
CA GLU A 249 -8.64 8.24 13.40
C GLU A 249 -7.64 7.07 13.56
N ALA A 250 -7.14 6.53 12.45
CA ALA A 250 -6.12 5.50 12.47
C ALA A 250 -4.79 6.00 13.06
N ALA A 251 -4.32 7.17 12.66
CA ALA A 251 -3.10 7.77 13.19
C ALA A 251 -3.18 7.96 14.72
N ILE A 252 -4.34 8.40 15.23
CA ILE A 252 -4.61 8.54 16.67
C ILE A 252 -4.56 7.18 17.36
N ARG A 253 -5.23 6.16 16.81
CA ARG A 253 -5.19 4.78 17.34
C ARG A 253 -3.76 4.23 17.42
N TYR A 254 -2.91 4.56 16.44
CA TYR A 254 -1.50 4.13 16.43
C TYR A 254 -0.58 4.97 17.31
N GLY A 255 -1.06 6.08 17.88
CA GLY A 255 -0.34 6.83 18.92
C GLY A 255 -0.03 8.29 18.60
N ILE A 256 -0.60 8.87 17.53
CA ILE A 256 -0.64 10.34 17.40
C ILE A 256 -1.55 10.90 18.49
N LYS A 257 -1.06 11.89 19.25
CA LYS A 257 -1.91 12.64 20.15
C LYS A 257 -2.75 13.62 19.33
N GLU A 258 -4.07 13.55 19.47
CA GLU A 258 -4.94 14.54 18.86
C GLU A 258 -4.65 15.93 19.45
N ASP A 259 -4.32 16.87 18.58
CA ASP A 259 -4.07 18.26 18.92
C ASP A 259 -5.08 19.19 18.21
N ARG A 260 -4.93 20.50 18.43
CA ARG A 260 -5.82 21.49 17.82
C ARG A 260 -5.84 21.41 16.30
N THR A 261 -4.71 21.16 15.65
CA THR A 261 -4.61 21.13 14.18
C THR A 261 -5.34 19.92 13.63
N ILE A 262 -5.14 18.74 14.22
CA ILE A 262 -5.87 17.51 13.82
C ILE A 262 -7.37 17.69 14.03
N SER A 263 -7.81 18.17 15.20
CA SER A 263 -9.24 18.38 15.46
C SER A 263 -9.88 19.40 14.50
N LEU A 264 -9.17 20.46 14.12
CA LEU A 264 -9.66 21.43 13.14
C LEU A 264 -9.78 20.81 11.74
N ARG A 265 -8.79 20.02 11.31
CA ARG A 265 -8.80 19.32 10.01
C ARG A 265 -9.96 18.34 9.90
N ARG A 266 -10.22 17.57 10.95
CA ARG A 266 -11.35 16.62 10.99
C ARG A 266 -12.70 17.33 10.93
N LYS A 267 -12.85 18.44 11.65
CA LYS A 267 -14.07 19.29 11.54
C LYS A 267 -14.25 19.89 10.15
N GLU A 268 -13.17 20.26 9.47
CA GLU A 268 -13.28 20.75 8.09
C GLU A 268 -13.72 19.64 7.13
N VAL A 269 -13.23 18.41 7.30
CA VAL A 269 -13.75 17.24 6.56
C VAL A 269 -15.25 17.10 6.75
N GLU A 270 -15.74 17.12 8.00
CA GLU A 270 -17.18 17.03 8.30
C GLU A 270 -17.98 18.14 7.62
N LYS A 271 -17.49 19.38 7.67
CA LYS A 271 -18.12 20.53 7.02
C LYS A 271 -18.16 20.37 5.50
N ILE A 272 -17.06 20.00 4.85
CA ILE A 272 -17.00 19.79 3.39
C ILE A 272 -18.01 18.72 2.96
N LEU A 273 -18.06 17.59 3.67
CA LEU A 273 -18.98 16.50 3.36
C LEU A 273 -20.45 16.89 3.58
N SER A 274 -20.75 17.67 4.62
CA SER A 274 -22.10 18.20 4.84
C SER A 274 -22.52 19.13 3.71
N GLN A 275 -21.64 20.04 3.30
CA GLN A 275 -21.90 20.98 2.21
C GLN A 275 -22.07 20.27 0.87
N ALA A 276 -21.22 19.30 0.55
CA ALA A 276 -21.32 18.51 -0.68
C ALA A 276 -22.60 17.66 -0.72
N LYS A 277 -23.11 17.22 0.43
CA LYS A 277 -24.39 16.51 0.54
C LYS A 277 -25.58 17.45 0.32
N GLU A 278 -25.55 18.64 0.88
CA GLU A 278 -26.63 19.64 0.74
C GLU A 278 -26.64 20.30 -0.64
N HIS A 279 -25.46 20.54 -1.21
CA HIS A 279 -25.25 21.22 -2.48
C HIS A 279 -24.27 20.42 -3.35
N PRO A 280 -24.71 19.29 -3.94
CA PRO A 280 -23.86 18.47 -4.78
C PRO A 280 -23.31 19.28 -5.96
N SER A 281 -22.00 19.17 -6.20
CA SER A 281 -21.38 19.77 -7.37
C SER A 281 -21.53 18.84 -8.58
N ASP A 282 -21.99 19.39 -9.71
CA ASP A 282 -21.99 18.69 -11.00
C ASP A 282 -20.59 18.64 -11.64
N LYS A 283 -19.61 19.35 -11.07
CA LYS A 283 -18.25 19.37 -11.58
C LYS A 283 -17.47 18.17 -11.09
N ARG A 284 -16.77 17.52 -12.02
CA ARG A 284 -15.70 16.58 -11.69
C ARG A 284 -14.53 17.37 -11.11
N GLY A 285 -14.28 17.17 -9.83
CA GLY A 285 -13.18 17.77 -9.11
C GLY A 285 -11.82 17.20 -9.51
N GLU A 286 -10.78 17.96 -9.16
CA GLU A 286 -9.40 17.51 -9.26
C GLU A 286 -9.08 16.51 -8.13
N CYS A 287 -8.31 15.49 -8.47
CA CYS A 287 -7.69 14.60 -7.49
C CYS A 287 -6.30 14.19 -7.99
N GLU A 288 -5.27 14.76 -7.38
CA GLU A 288 -3.88 14.46 -7.73
C GLU A 288 -3.45 13.08 -7.22
N LEU A 289 -4.12 12.55 -6.18
CA LEU A 289 -3.81 11.22 -5.64
C LEU A 289 -4.48 10.07 -6.39
N CYS A 290 -5.51 10.36 -7.20
CA CYS A 290 -6.33 9.38 -7.88
C CYS A 290 -5.79 8.98 -9.26
N ASN A 291 -5.04 9.89 -9.90
CA ASN A 291 -4.59 9.73 -11.28
C ASN A 291 -3.08 9.45 -11.32
N PRO A 292 -2.64 8.23 -11.69
CA PRO A 292 -1.22 8.00 -11.95
C PRO A 292 -0.74 8.93 -13.07
N PRO A 293 0.53 9.38 -13.06
CA PRO A 293 1.07 10.18 -14.16
C PRO A 293 0.95 9.48 -15.53
N TRP A 294 0.82 8.15 -15.57
CA TRP A 294 0.58 7.34 -16.79
C TRP A 294 -0.85 7.38 -17.32
N SER A 295 -1.83 7.88 -16.55
CA SER A 295 -3.20 8.02 -17.06
C SER A 295 -3.37 9.21 -18.01
N THR A 296 -2.31 10.01 -18.21
CA THR A 296 -2.23 10.96 -19.32
C THR A 296 -1.67 10.26 -20.58
N PRO A 297 -2.03 10.73 -21.79
CA PRO A 297 -1.46 10.20 -23.04
C PRO A 297 0.08 10.20 -23.07
N GLU A 298 0.72 11.15 -22.37
CA GLU A 298 2.18 11.26 -22.30
C GLU A 298 2.82 10.16 -21.43
N GLY A 299 2.19 9.79 -20.32
CA GLY A 299 2.77 8.78 -19.43
C GLY A 299 2.62 7.34 -19.96
N TYR A 300 1.61 7.06 -20.79
CA TYR A 300 1.52 5.80 -21.58
C TYR A 300 2.71 5.62 -22.56
N ALA A 301 3.25 6.73 -23.09
CA ALA A 301 4.38 6.67 -24.02
C ALA A 301 5.71 6.35 -23.31
N ALA A 302 5.88 6.84 -22.07
CA ALA A 302 7.07 6.59 -21.25
C ALA A 302 7.19 5.12 -20.79
N GLU A 303 6.07 4.48 -20.44
CA GLU A 303 6.05 3.07 -20.01
C GLU A 303 6.43 2.11 -21.15
N LYS A 304 5.96 2.38 -22.39
CA LYS A 304 6.36 1.61 -23.58
C LYS A 304 7.85 1.72 -23.93
N GLN A 305 8.51 2.80 -23.51
CA GLN A 305 9.95 2.97 -23.69
C GLN A 305 10.78 2.27 -22.61
N ALA A 306 10.27 2.20 -21.37
CA ALA A 306 10.95 1.49 -20.29
C ALA A 306 10.82 -0.05 -20.38
N ALA A 307 9.83 -0.54 -21.13
CA ALA A 307 9.61 -1.97 -21.37
C ALA A 307 10.36 -2.53 -22.59
N ARG A 308 11.24 -1.73 -23.23
CA ARG A 308 12.14 -2.14 -24.33
C ARG A 308 13.58 -2.12 -23.86
#